data_AF-A0A1D3JFB2-F1
#
_entry.id   AF-A0A1D3JFB2-F1
#
_cell.length_a   1.000
_cell.length_b   1.000
_cell.length_c   1.000
_cell.angle_alpha   90.00
_cell.angle_beta   90.00
_cell.angle_gamma   90.00
#
_symmetry.space_group_name_H-M   'P 1'
#
loop_
_entity.id
_entity.type
_entity.pdbx_description
1 polymer ?
#
loop_
_entity_poly.entity_id
_entity_poly.type
_entity_poly.pdbx_seq_one_letter_code
_entity_poly.pdbx_strand_id
1 'polypeptide(L)'
;MSPSEKRTTNLQEDALPSNLFIDCLFGDNKFENHIKQIEENKSSDNFDSIISIIDDQLCHIIEKIEDGFRNGNNEDEAMCCRNVNYYFDLLYAIIKLPGKLSNDNANNLISKILQKWNKVPHVNDKDKCKRETDLDSICKRSILKHLHDLKLDKMFIKTFSEKYKNYLSKQWEKIIAYTRRYYGNLYIKIENDFIG
;
A
#
# COMPACT_ATOMS: atom_id res chain seq x y z
N MET A 1 -35.59 26.91 -20.24
CA MET A 1 -34.25 26.87 -19.62
C MET A 1 -33.89 25.41 -19.46
N SER A 2 -32.93 24.91 -20.23
CA SER A 2 -32.44 23.53 -20.09
C SER A 2 -31.77 23.36 -18.72
N PRO A 3 -31.87 22.18 -18.08
CA PRO A 3 -31.18 21.95 -16.81
C PRO A 3 -29.67 22.06 -17.07
N SER A 4 -28.96 22.82 -16.23
CA SER A 4 -27.50 22.80 -16.21
C SER A 4 -27.05 21.36 -16.05
N GLU A 5 -26.39 20.81 -17.08
CA GLU A 5 -25.65 19.56 -16.96
C GLU A 5 -24.76 19.66 -15.72
N LYS A 6 -24.99 18.77 -14.74
CA LYS A 6 -24.01 18.53 -13.69
C LYS A 6 -22.74 18.09 -14.42
N ARG A 7 -21.75 18.98 -14.53
CA ARG A 7 -20.38 18.57 -14.88
C ARG A 7 -19.99 17.50 -13.87
N THR A 8 -19.98 16.25 -14.33
CA THR A 8 -19.42 15.12 -13.61
C THR A 8 -17.90 15.31 -13.60
N THR A 9 -17.42 16.19 -12.72
CA THR A 9 -15.99 16.21 -12.40
C THR A 9 -15.64 14.84 -11.83
N ASN A 10 -14.86 14.07 -12.57
CA ASN A 10 -14.31 12.82 -12.07
C ASN A 10 -13.23 13.10 -11.05
N LEU A 11 -13.14 12.25 -10.03
CA LEU A 11 -12.03 12.31 -9.09
C LEU A 11 -10.79 11.95 -9.89
N GLN A 12 -9.87 12.90 -10.03
CA GLN A 12 -8.52 12.64 -10.52
C GLN A 12 -7.75 12.04 -9.36
N GLU A 13 -7.65 10.70 -9.36
CA GLU A 13 -6.98 9.95 -8.29
C GLU A 13 -5.48 10.27 -8.24
N ASP A 14 -4.87 10.50 -9.40
CA ASP A 14 -3.51 11.04 -9.59
C ASP A 14 -3.31 12.41 -8.92
N ALA A 15 -4.37 13.22 -8.80
CA ALA A 15 -4.30 14.50 -8.11
C ALA A 15 -4.40 14.40 -6.57
N LEU A 16 -4.61 13.21 -6.01
CA LEU A 16 -4.70 13.02 -4.56
C LEU A 16 -3.32 13.17 -3.90
N PRO A 17 -3.17 14.04 -2.88
CA PRO A 17 -1.92 14.17 -2.12
C PRO A 17 -1.42 12.86 -1.51
N SER A 18 -2.31 11.95 -1.12
CA SER A 18 -1.95 10.61 -0.64
C SER A 18 -1.37 9.71 -1.73
N ASN A 19 -1.70 9.98 -3.00
CA ASN A 19 -1.23 9.25 -4.17
C ASN A 19 0.09 9.78 -4.72
N LEU A 20 0.55 10.98 -4.31
CA LEU A 20 1.90 11.47 -4.64
C LEU A 20 3.01 10.48 -4.30
N PHE A 21 2.82 9.65 -3.26
CA PHE A 21 3.79 8.63 -2.93
C PHE A 21 3.69 7.39 -3.84
N ILE A 22 2.46 7.04 -4.27
CA ILE A 22 2.26 6.03 -5.30
C ILE A 22 2.91 6.50 -6.61
N ASP A 23 2.80 7.77 -6.96
CA ASP A 23 3.46 8.34 -8.13
C ASP A 23 4.99 8.42 -7.95
N CYS A 24 5.46 8.67 -6.72
CA CYS A 24 6.89 8.67 -6.41
C CYS A 24 7.50 7.26 -6.58
N LEU A 25 6.79 6.21 -6.16
CA LEU A 25 7.28 4.83 -6.24
C LEU A 25 7.00 4.15 -7.59
N PHE A 26 5.82 4.37 -8.17
CA PHE A 26 5.32 3.64 -9.33
C PHE A 26 5.15 4.56 -10.55
N GLY A 27 4.90 5.85 -10.35
CA GLY A 27 4.46 6.79 -11.40
C GLY A 27 2.98 6.64 -11.74
N ASP A 28 2.41 7.61 -12.47
CA ASP A 28 0.99 7.66 -12.77
C ASP A 28 0.46 6.34 -13.36
N ASN A 29 -0.61 5.82 -12.75
CA ASN A 29 -1.35 4.60 -13.14
C ASN A 29 -0.61 3.26 -13.03
N LYS A 30 0.59 3.21 -12.44
CA LYS A 30 1.37 1.95 -12.39
C LYS A 30 1.04 1.04 -11.21
N PHE A 31 0.54 1.54 -10.08
CA PHE A 31 0.35 0.67 -8.90
C PHE A 31 -0.72 -0.40 -9.06
N GLU A 32 -1.92 -0.03 -9.52
CA GLU A 32 -2.97 -1.02 -9.75
C GLU A 32 -2.57 -2.02 -10.83
N ASN A 33 -1.90 -1.55 -11.90
CA ASN A 33 -1.38 -2.40 -12.95
C ASN A 33 -0.28 -3.35 -12.43
N HIS A 34 0.63 -2.85 -11.59
CA HIS A 34 1.68 -3.63 -10.93
C HIS A 34 1.09 -4.75 -10.08
N ILE A 35 0.10 -4.41 -9.25
CA ILE A 35 -0.60 -5.38 -8.43
C ILE A 35 -1.34 -6.41 -9.30
N LYS A 36 -2.00 -5.96 -10.37
CA LYS A 36 -2.70 -6.85 -11.32
C LYS A 36 -1.73 -7.82 -12.01
N GLN A 37 -0.57 -7.35 -12.45
CA GLN A 37 0.47 -8.21 -13.04
C GLN A 37 0.95 -9.28 -12.06
N ILE A 38 1.10 -8.93 -10.78
CA ILE A 38 1.46 -9.91 -9.73
C ILE A 38 0.34 -10.95 -9.56
N GLU A 39 -0.92 -10.53 -9.57
CA GLU A 39 -2.07 -11.44 -9.46
C GLU A 39 -2.22 -12.38 -10.66
N GLU A 40 -1.99 -11.88 -11.88
CA GLU A 40 -2.02 -12.67 -13.12
C GLU A 40 -0.90 -13.71 -13.16
N ASN A 41 0.34 -13.31 -12.84
CA ASN A 41 1.46 -14.23 -12.77
C ASN A 41 1.29 -15.26 -11.65
N LYS A 42 0.71 -14.86 -10.50
CA LYS A 42 0.35 -15.79 -9.43
C LYS A 42 -0.71 -16.80 -9.88
N SER A 43 -1.70 -16.37 -10.67
CA SER A 43 -2.75 -17.25 -11.21
C SER A 43 -2.24 -18.20 -12.31
N SER A 44 -1.05 -17.93 -12.84
CA SER A 44 -0.39 -18.70 -13.91
C SER A 44 0.83 -19.48 -13.40
N ASP A 45 1.06 -19.51 -12.08
CA ASP A 45 2.22 -20.13 -11.43
C ASP A 45 3.59 -19.66 -11.98
N ASN A 46 3.65 -18.43 -12.50
CA ASN A 46 4.85 -17.85 -13.09
C ASN A 46 5.66 -17.05 -12.06
N PHE A 47 6.34 -17.77 -11.16
CA PHE A 47 6.97 -17.17 -9.99
C PHE A 47 8.21 -16.34 -10.31
N ASP A 48 8.98 -16.73 -11.32
CA ASP A 48 10.18 -15.99 -11.73
C ASP A 48 9.80 -14.59 -12.24
N SER A 49 8.67 -14.48 -12.97
CA SER A 49 8.14 -13.18 -13.36
C SER A 49 7.67 -12.35 -12.16
N ILE A 50 7.02 -12.95 -11.15
CA ILE A 50 6.66 -12.20 -9.93
C ILE A 50 7.91 -11.66 -9.23
N ILE A 51 8.95 -12.48 -9.11
CA ILE A 51 10.22 -12.06 -8.51
C ILE A 51 10.83 -10.91 -9.31
N SER A 52 10.91 -11.02 -10.63
CA SER A 52 11.45 -9.96 -11.50
C SER A 52 10.67 -8.66 -11.34
N ILE A 53 9.34 -8.71 -11.36
CA ILE A 53 8.46 -7.53 -11.22
C ILE A 53 8.70 -6.85 -9.87
N ILE A 54 8.78 -7.62 -8.78
CA ILE A 54 9.03 -7.07 -7.45
C ILE A 54 10.45 -6.55 -7.34
N ASP A 55 11.42 -7.23 -7.93
CA ASP A 55 12.83 -6.84 -7.90
C ASP A 55 13.07 -5.50 -8.57
N ASP A 56 12.55 -5.31 -9.78
CA ASP A 56 12.66 -4.06 -10.53
C ASP A 56 12.01 -2.91 -9.75
N GLN A 57 10.84 -3.17 -9.16
CA GLN A 57 10.12 -2.20 -8.36
C GLN A 57 10.87 -1.84 -7.07
N LEU A 58 11.50 -2.81 -6.42
CA LEU A 58 12.29 -2.58 -5.21
C LEU A 58 13.54 -1.75 -5.49
N CYS A 59 14.20 -1.98 -6.62
CA CYS A 59 15.31 -1.14 -7.06
C CYS A 59 14.85 0.32 -7.23
N HIS A 60 13.72 0.55 -7.90
CA HIS A 60 13.18 1.89 -8.08
C HIS A 60 12.77 2.54 -6.74
N ILE A 61 12.19 1.77 -5.81
CA ILE A 61 11.88 2.25 -4.46
C ILE A 61 13.15 2.68 -3.73
N ILE A 62 14.22 1.88 -3.78
CA ILE A 62 15.50 2.19 -3.14
C ILE A 62 16.08 3.49 -3.71
N GLU A 63 16.16 3.60 -5.03
CA GLU A 63 16.68 4.79 -5.72
C GLU A 63 15.91 6.05 -5.32
N LYS A 64 14.57 5.99 -5.31
CA LYS A 64 13.72 7.11 -4.88
C LYS A 64 13.92 7.50 -3.42
N ILE A 65 14.14 6.51 -2.55
CA ILE A 65 14.45 6.75 -1.14
C ILE A 65 15.80 7.47 -1.01
N GLU A 66 16.83 7.00 -1.74
CA GLU A 66 18.17 7.55 -1.72
C GLU A 66 18.28 8.95 -2.35
N ASP A 67 17.47 9.25 -3.37
CA ASP A 67 17.49 10.53 -4.09
C ASP A 67 16.61 11.59 -3.43
N GLY A 68 15.40 11.22 -3.00
CA GLY A 68 14.37 12.16 -2.55
C GLY A 68 14.46 12.55 -1.07
N PHE A 69 15.00 11.66 -0.22
CA PHE A 69 14.86 11.78 1.24
C PHE A 69 16.16 12.17 1.96
N ARG A 70 17.21 12.53 1.21
CA ARG A 70 18.52 12.99 1.71
C ARG A 70 18.51 14.29 2.54
N ASN A 71 17.38 14.99 2.62
CA ASN A 71 17.31 16.32 3.23
C ASN A 71 16.91 16.35 4.73
N GLY A 72 16.76 15.19 5.38
CA GLY A 72 16.57 15.13 6.84
C GLY A 72 15.24 15.64 7.39
N ASN A 73 14.19 15.69 6.57
CA ASN A 73 12.84 16.00 7.03
C ASN A 73 12.17 14.75 7.64
N ASN A 74 11.90 14.79 8.95
CA ASN A 74 11.28 13.69 9.69
C ASN A 74 9.85 13.33 9.20
N GLU A 75 9.10 14.30 8.66
CA GLU A 75 7.74 14.03 8.14
C GLU A 75 7.78 13.21 6.85
N ASP A 76 8.74 13.51 5.97
CA ASP A 76 8.96 12.78 4.72
C ASP A 76 9.46 11.36 4.99
N GLU A 77 10.34 11.18 5.98
CA GLU A 77 10.83 9.88 6.46
C GLU A 77 9.68 8.99 6.99
N ALA A 78 8.83 9.53 7.87
CA ALA A 78 7.70 8.79 8.43
C ALA A 78 6.65 8.41 7.37
N MET A 79 6.37 9.32 6.43
CA MET A 79 5.48 9.04 5.31
C MET A 79 6.05 7.93 4.42
N CYS A 80 7.34 7.99 4.09
CA CYS A 80 8.03 6.97 3.32
C CYS A 80 7.90 5.59 3.96
N CYS A 81 8.30 5.48 5.23
CA CYS A 81 8.27 4.19 5.93
C CYS A 81 6.86 3.58 6.00
N ARG A 82 5.84 4.42 6.24
CA ARG A 82 4.45 3.96 6.27
C ARG A 82 4.01 3.40 4.91
N ASN A 83 4.33 4.11 3.83
CA ASN A 83 3.87 3.75 2.52
C ASN A 83 4.62 2.55 1.93
N VAL A 84 5.94 2.46 2.15
CA VAL A 84 6.68 1.28 1.71
C VAL A 84 6.26 0.05 2.52
N ASN A 85 6.11 0.17 3.85
CA ASN A 85 5.58 -0.94 4.65
C ASN A 85 4.18 -1.37 4.17
N TYR A 86 3.32 -0.42 3.82
CA TYR A 86 2.02 -0.72 3.24
C TYR A 86 2.13 -1.49 1.91
N TYR A 87 3.04 -1.13 1.02
CA TYR A 87 3.30 -1.88 -0.21
C TYR A 87 3.66 -3.34 0.08
N PHE A 88 4.59 -3.58 1.01
CA PHE A 88 4.95 -4.94 1.41
C PHE A 88 3.81 -5.68 2.12
N ASP A 89 2.99 -4.99 2.91
CA ASP A 89 1.79 -5.56 3.55
C ASP A 89 0.81 -6.07 2.49
N LEU A 90 0.61 -5.27 1.43
CA LEU A 90 -0.23 -5.65 0.30
C LEU A 90 0.35 -6.84 -0.47
N LEU A 91 1.66 -6.83 -0.79
CA LEU A 91 2.34 -7.96 -1.42
C LEU A 91 2.18 -9.24 -0.59
N TYR A 92 2.43 -9.13 0.71
CA TYR A 92 2.35 -10.26 1.63
C TYR A 92 0.93 -10.84 1.66
N ALA A 93 -0.09 -9.98 1.77
CA ALA A 93 -1.49 -10.39 1.71
C ALA A 93 -1.83 -11.06 0.38
N ILE A 94 -1.43 -10.49 -0.75
CA ILE A 94 -1.66 -11.06 -2.08
C ILE A 94 -1.00 -12.43 -2.20
N ILE A 95 0.26 -12.59 -1.80
CA ILE A 95 0.99 -13.85 -1.94
C ILE A 95 0.38 -14.92 -1.02
N LYS A 96 0.08 -14.57 0.24
CA LYS A 96 -0.48 -15.51 1.24
C LYS A 96 -1.96 -15.84 1.02
N LEU A 97 -2.71 -15.04 0.29
CA LEU A 97 -4.09 -15.36 -0.06
C LEU A 97 -4.14 -16.71 -0.79
N PRO A 98 -4.92 -17.70 -0.32
CA PRO A 98 -4.90 -19.02 -0.95
C PRO A 98 -5.37 -18.99 -2.40
N GLY A 99 -4.71 -19.79 -3.23
CA GLY A 99 -4.89 -19.85 -4.68
C GLY A 99 -4.09 -21.02 -5.24
N LYS A 100 -3.58 -20.91 -6.47
CA LYS A 100 -2.75 -21.96 -7.08
C LYS A 100 -1.37 -22.14 -6.43
N LEU A 101 -0.90 -21.10 -5.74
CA LEU A 101 0.39 -21.09 -5.07
C LEU A 101 0.40 -22.07 -3.89
N SER A 102 1.31 -23.05 -3.93
CA SER A 102 1.60 -23.89 -2.76
C SER A 102 2.15 -23.05 -1.61
N ASN A 103 1.89 -23.48 -0.37
CA ASN A 103 2.40 -22.76 0.81
C ASN A 103 3.92 -22.59 0.79
N ASP A 104 4.66 -23.59 0.29
CA ASP A 104 6.13 -23.54 0.24
C ASP A 104 6.64 -22.50 -0.76
N ASN A 105 6.03 -22.43 -1.95
CA ASN A 105 6.38 -21.42 -2.94
C ASN A 105 6.02 -20.01 -2.45
N ALA A 106 4.87 -19.85 -1.76
CA ALA A 106 4.49 -18.60 -1.12
C ALA A 106 5.50 -18.15 -0.06
N ASN A 107 5.94 -19.08 0.78
CA ASN A 107 6.92 -18.82 1.83
C ASN A 107 8.28 -18.43 1.24
N ASN A 108 8.72 -19.12 0.19
CA ASN A 108 9.98 -18.81 -0.50
C ASN A 108 9.95 -17.41 -1.12
N LEU A 109 8.88 -17.08 -1.84
CA LEU A 109 8.71 -15.76 -2.45
C LEU A 109 8.75 -14.65 -1.40
N ILE A 110 8.02 -14.81 -0.29
CA ILE A 110 8.01 -13.86 0.83
C ILE A 110 9.40 -13.72 1.45
N SER A 111 10.13 -14.82 1.63
CA SER A 111 11.49 -14.79 2.16
C SER A 111 12.43 -13.96 1.28
N LYS A 112 12.37 -14.14 -0.04
CA LYS A 112 13.16 -13.34 -1.01
C LYS A 112 12.83 -11.84 -0.93
N ILE A 113 11.54 -11.52 -0.84
CA ILE A 113 11.05 -10.14 -0.73
C ILE A 113 11.56 -9.49 0.57
N LEU A 114 11.45 -10.20 1.70
CA LEU A 114 11.95 -9.72 3.01
C LEU A 114 13.47 -9.53 3.02
N GLN A 115 14.23 -10.44 2.41
CA GLN A 115 15.68 -10.30 2.29
C GLN A 115 16.08 -9.05 1.53
N LYS A 116 15.35 -8.70 0.47
CA LYS A 116 15.60 -7.48 -0.31
C LYS A 116 15.18 -6.23 0.46
N TRP A 117 14.06 -6.29 1.18
CA TRP A 117 13.63 -5.20 2.05
C TRP A 117 14.69 -4.82 3.09
N ASN A 118 15.30 -5.81 3.72
CA ASN A 118 16.35 -5.59 4.72
C ASN A 118 17.61 -4.90 4.15
N LYS A 119 17.71 -4.73 2.83
CA LYS A 119 18.82 -4.01 2.17
C LYS A 119 18.50 -2.53 1.91
N VAL A 120 17.25 -2.08 2.08
CA VAL A 120 16.87 -0.67 1.85
C VAL A 120 17.45 0.21 2.97
N PRO A 121 18.35 1.16 2.66
CA PRO A 121 18.89 2.10 3.64
C PRO A 121 17.79 2.99 4.26
N HIS A 122 18.02 3.50 5.47
CA HIS A 122 17.07 4.30 6.28
C HIS A 122 15.79 3.60 6.75
N VAL A 123 15.20 2.71 5.95
CA VAL A 123 14.08 1.88 6.43
C VAL A 123 14.56 0.76 7.36
N ASN A 124 15.83 0.39 7.24
CA ASN A 124 16.48 -0.54 8.17
C ASN A 124 16.96 0.13 9.47
N ASP A 125 16.65 1.42 9.70
CA ASP A 125 16.68 1.99 11.03
C ASP A 125 15.61 1.27 11.86
N LYS A 126 16.05 0.21 12.54
CA LYS A 126 15.21 -0.75 13.27
C LYS A 126 14.33 -0.08 14.32
N ASP A 127 14.67 1.14 14.72
CA ASP A 127 13.92 1.88 15.73
C ASP A 127 12.83 2.76 15.11
N LYS A 128 12.98 3.17 13.84
CA LYS A 128 12.02 4.07 13.17
C LYS A 128 11.02 3.36 12.27
N CYS A 129 11.45 2.32 11.55
CA CYS A 129 10.64 1.73 10.47
C CYS A 129 10.51 0.21 10.56
N LYS A 130 10.71 -0.33 11.77
CA LYS A 130 10.57 -1.76 12.09
C LYS A 130 9.30 -2.35 11.52
N ARG A 131 9.45 -3.42 10.76
CA ARG A 131 8.34 -4.18 10.19
C ARG A 131 8.13 -5.48 10.95
N GLU A 132 7.00 -5.59 11.63
CA GLU A 132 6.51 -6.84 12.18
C GLU A 132 5.57 -7.50 11.16
N THR A 133 5.79 -8.78 10.86
CA THR A 133 5.08 -9.50 9.77
C THR A 133 3.87 -10.29 10.26
N ASP A 134 3.55 -10.21 11.55
CA ASP A 134 2.32 -10.80 12.08
C ASP A 134 1.09 -10.06 11.53
N LEU A 135 -0.03 -10.77 11.50
CA LEU A 135 -1.25 -10.26 10.88
C LEU A 135 -1.81 -9.01 11.61
N ASP A 136 -1.66 -8.91 12.94
CA ASP A 136 -2.15 -7.76 13.71
C ASP A 136 -1.36 -6.49 13.37
N SER A 137 -0.04 -6.60 13.27
CA SER A 137 0.83 -5.51 12.81
C SER A 137 0.54 -5.07 11.38
N ILE A 138 0.26 -6.02 10.47
CA ILE A 138 -0.17 -5.73 9.09
C ILE A 138 -1.47 -4.92 9.09
N CYS A 139 -2.47 -5.36 9.88
CA CYS A 139 -3.74 -4.66 10.02
C CYS A 139 -3.54 -3.23 10.54
N LYS A 140 -2.81 -3.07 11.65
CA LYS A 140 -2.54 -1.77 12.30
C LYS A 140 -1.87 -0.78 11.35
N ARG A 141 -0.81 -1.21 10.65
CA ARG A 141 -0.13 -0.35 9.67
C ARG A 141 -1.03 0.04 8.50
N SER A 142 -1.83 -0.91 8.02
CA SER A 142 -2.79 -0.64 6.95
C SER A 142 -3.84 0.39 7.40
N ILE A 143 -4.41 0.27 8.60
CA ILE A 143 -5.36 1.27 9.12
C ILE A 143 -4.67 2.64 9.23
N LEU A 144 -3.49 2.67 9.83
CA LEU A 144 -2.75 3.91 10.06
C LEU A 144 -2.41 4.61 8.75
N LYS A 145 -1.96 3.88 7.73
CA LYS A 145 -1.74 4.41 6.36
C LYS A 145 -2.98 5.14 5.85
N HIS A 146 -4.14 4.51 5.91
CA HIS A 146 -5.36 5.13 5.39
C HIS A 146 -5.85 6.32 6.20
N LEU A 147 -5.64 6.34 7.52
CA LEU A 147 -5.93 7.52 8.35
C LEU A 147 -5.05 8.71 7.96
N HIS A 148 -3.78 8.47 7.65
CA HIS A 148 -2.89 9.52 7.15
C HIS A 148 -3.32 10.01 5.76
N ASP A 149 -3.69 9.10 4.86
CA ASP A 149 -4.17 9.46 3.52
C ASP A 149 -5.44 10.29 3.58
N LEU A 150 -6.40 9.89 4.42
CA LEU A 150 -7.60 10.65 4.72
C LEU A 150 -7.30 12.08 5.21
N LYS A 151 -6.27 12.23 6.05
CA LYS A 151 -5.84 13.55 6.56
C LYS A 151 -5.26 14.41 5.43
N LEU A 152 -4.43 13.83 4.57
CA LEU A 152 -3.80 14.52 3.43
C LEU A 152 -4.82 14.91 2.35
N ASP A 153 -5.76 14.01 2.06
CA ASP A 153 -6.76 14.20 1.00
C ASP A 153 -7.97 15.02 1.44
N LYS A 154 -8.03 15.44 2.71
CA LYS A 154 -9.20 16.08 3.34
C LYS A 154 -9.86 17.16 2.49
N MET A 155 -9.06 17.97 1.79
CA MET A 155 -9.59 19.04 0.93
C MET A 155 -10.25 18.51 -0.35
N PHE A 156 -9.72 17.44 -0.93
CA PHE A 156 -10.30 16.75 -2.11
C PHE A 156 -11.55 15.95 -1.74
N ILE A 157 -11.56 15.29 -0.57
CA ILE A 157 -12.70 14.50 -0.08
C ILE A 157 -13.97 15.34 -0.01
N LYS A 158 -13.88 16.58 0.48
CA LYS A 158 -15.04 17.47 0.65
C LYS A 158 -15.86 17.63 -0.64
N THR A 159 -15.20 17.60 -1.79
CA THR A 159 -15.82 17.79 -3.09
C THR A 159 -16.24 16.46 -3.74
N PHE A 160 -15.62 15.33 -3.35
CA PHE A 160 -15.76 14.03 -4.03
C PHE A 160 -16.11 12.84 -3.11
N SER A 161 -16.74 13.09 -1.96
CA SER A 161 -16.94 12.11 -0.87
C SER A 161 -17.35 10.70 -1.32
N GLU A 162 -18.34 10.55 -2.20
CA GLU A 162 -18.80 9.22 -2.65
C GLU A 162 -17.77 8.51 -3.55
N LYS A 163 -17.13 9.26 -4.46
CA LYS A 163 -16.08 8.72 -5.35
C LYS A 163 -14.85 8.32 -4.53
N TYR A 164 -14.49 9.13 -3.55
CA TYR A 164 -13.39 8.85 -2.64
C TYR A 164 -13.65 7.61 -1.77
N LYS A 165 -14.88 7.43 -1.27
CA LYS A 165 -15.28 6.22 -0.54
C LYS A 165 -15.11 4.96 -1.40
N ASN A 166 -15.54 5.03 -2.66
CA ASN A 166 -15.38 3.91 -3.60
C ASN A 166 -13.90 3.62 -3.91
N TYR A 167 -13.08 4.67 -4.08
CA TYR A 167 -11.63 4.55 -4.24
C TYR A 167 -10.99 3.84 -3.04
N LEU A 168 -11.29 4.28 -1.82
CA LEU A 168 -10.76 3.66 -0.60
C LEU A 168 -11.20 2.20 -0.44
N SER A 169 -12.45 1.87 -0.78
CA SER A 169 -12.95 0.48 -0.71
C SER A 169 -12.10 -0.44 -1.58
N LYS A 170 -11.85 -0.05 -2.84
CA LYS A 170 -11.04 -0.85 -3.78
C LYS A 170 -9.63 -1.10 -3.25
N GLN A 171 -8.99 -0.10 -2.66
CA GLN A 171 -7.65 -0.23 -2.09
C GLN A 171 -7.63 -1.19 -0.88
N TRP A 172 -8.68 -1.17 -0.05
CA TRP A 172 -8.74 -1.95 1.20
C TRP A 172 -9.21 -3.40 1.05
N GLU A 173 -10.00 -3.70 0.02
CA GLU A 173 -10.66 -4.99 -0.15
C GLU A 173 -9.70 -6.19 -0.05
N LYS A 174 -8.47 -6.07 -0.57
CA LYS A 174 -7.48 -7.16 -0.56
C LYS A 174 -6.95 -7.47 0.84
N ILE A 175 -6.64 -6.44 1.62
CA ILE A 175 -6.16 -6.58 3.01
C ILE A 175 -7.29 -7.09 3.89
N ILE A 176 -8.52 -6.58 3.72
CA ILE A 176 -9.70 -7.10 4.42
C ILE A 176 -9.92 -8.59 4.09
N ALA A 177 -9.86 -8.97 2.81
CA ALA A 177 -10.09 -10.34 2.39
C ALA A 177 -9.08 -11.31 3.02
N TYR A 178 -7.80 -10.92 3.04
CA TYR A 178 -6.75 -11.67 3.71
C TYR A 178 -7.02 -11.77 5.22
N THR A 179 -7.20 -10.65 5.90
CA THR A 179 -7.32 -10.60 7.37
C THR A 179 -8.59 -11.28 7.89
N ARG A 180 -9.74 -11.09 7.23
CA ARG A 180 -11.00 -11.77 7.58
C ARG A 180 -10.88 -13.28 7.53
N ARG A 181 -10.12 -13.81 6.56
CA ARG A 181 -9.91 -15.26 6.40
C ARG A 181 -9.20 -15.87 7.61
N TYR A 182 -8.26 -15.14 8.23
CA TYR A 182 -7.44 -15.67 9.32
C TYR A 182 -7.93 -15.27 10.72
N TYR A 183 -8.59 -14.12 10.86
CA TYR A 183 -9.04 -13.61 12.17
C TYR A 183 -10.53 -13.75 12.47
N GLY A 184 -11.37 -14.09 11.49
CA GLY A 184 -12.82 -14.17 11.70
C GLY A 184 -13.41 -12.81 12.10
N ASN A 185 -13.81 -12.00 11.12
CA ASN A 185 -14.38 -10.65 11.35
C ASN A 185 -13.59 -9.81 12.36
N LEU A 186 -12.41 -9.36 11.95
CA LEU A 186 -11.54 -8.47 12.71
C LEU A 186 -12.33 -7.27 13.27
N TYR A 187 -12.41 -7.15 14.60
CA TYR A 187 -13.00 -5.99 15.27
C TYR A 187 -11.88 -5.00 15.61
N ILE A 188 -11.86 -3.87 14.89
CA ILE A 188 -10.93 -2.78 15.16
C ILE A 188 -11.71 -1.67 15.86
N LYS A 189 -11.26 -1.29 17.05
CA LYS A 189 -11.72 -0.08 17.75
C LYS A 189 -10.66 1.00 17.59
N ILE A 190 -11.03 2.11 16.95
CA ILE A 190 -10.20 3.32 16.90
C ILE A 190 -10.70 4.22 18.03
N GLU A 191 -9.89 4.37 19.07
CA GLU A 191 -10.17 5.29 20.17
C GLU A 191 -9.39 6.58 19.94
N ASN A 192 -10.02 7.71 20.26
CA ASN A 192 -9.37 9.01 20.26
C ASN A 192 -9.23 9.45 21.71
N ASP A 193 -8.01 9.47 22.23
CA ASP A 193 -7.72 9.93 23.60
C ASP A 193 -7.75 11.46 23.71
N PHE A 194 -8.04 12.16 22.61
CA PHE A 194 -8.15 13.61 22.58
C PHE A 194 -9.50 14.07 23.16
N ILE A 195 -9.51 14.34 24.46
CA ILE A 195 -10.49 15.20 25.12
C ILE A 195 -10.01 16.64 24.92
N GLY A 196 -10.53 17.32 23.89
CA GLY A 196 -10.23 18.73 23.59
C GLY A 196 -11.48 19.47 23.20
#